data_AF-A0A0M4T303-F1
#
_entry.id   AF-A0A0M4T303-F1
#
_cell.length_a   1.000
_cell.length_b   1.000
_cell.length_c   1.000
_cell.angle_alpha   90.00
_cell.angle_beta   90.00
_cell.angle_gamma   90.00
#
_symmetry.space_group_name_H-M   'P 1'
#
loop_
_entity.id
_entity.type
_entity.pdbx_description
1 polymer ?
#
loop_
_entity_poly.entity_id
_entity_poly.type
_entity_poly.pdbx_seq_one_letter_code
_entity_poly.pdbx_strand_id
1 'polypeptide(L)'
;MTTLNPLAINKPFMTQQTSAIYNRSRLLSLLVSGVLLGAASLSANASTLISSTDYLDYSVPKNIQERCVERDNCPNIEVHYLKTNRGWMNKITNARINNLVINSKPSESKPSKATGDAKVVKAAIDGFVASQFADIPDDSVFVYQLMVKPDYLGHVDNFEMFEISSYVFTGGAHGMPYSEYLIFDPSTKKQVRLDDMLQTGKKPRFKALAYEAYKTWVKTVDEDLNSYEKNWPFTLDDNVTLTDKGIDVRYQHYAIGPYAYGMPVLSIPYSKLSGVIKPHFMPK
;
A
#
# COMPACT_ATOMS: atom_id res chain seq x y z
N MET A 1 14.90 17.16 58.01
CA MET A 1 16.00 17.94 57.42
C MET A 1 15.43 18.62 56.19
N THR A 2 14.81 19.79 56.38
CA THR A 2 15.37 21.14 56.09
C THR A 2 15.55 21.36 54.58
N THR A 3 14.95 22.34 53.90
CA THR A 3 14.03 23.45 54.23
C THR A 3 13.57 24.04 52.89
N LEU A 4 12.28 24.35 52.75
CA LEU A 4 11.78 25.41 51.87
C LEU A 4 12.04 26.77 52.55
N ASN A 5 12.38 27.83 51.81
CA ASN A 5 11.55 29.04 51.83
C ASN A 5 11.90 30.08 50.73
N PRO A 6 10.91 30.91 50.34
CA PRO A 6 10.93 31.87 49.24
C PRO A 6 11.15 33.32 49.73
N LEU A 7 11.17 34.28 48.81
CA LEU A 7 11.02 35.71 49.12
C LEU A 7 9.88 36.35 48.33
N ALA A 8 8.97 36.95 49.11
CA ALA A 8 7.85 37.79 48.73
C ALA A 8 8.31 39.21 48.28
N ILE A 9 7.42 40.07 47.77
CA ILE A 9 6.78 41.22 48.47
C ILE A 9 5.72 41.79 47.49
N ASN A 10 4.40 41.76 47.77
CA ASN A 10 3.54 42.79 48.41
C ASN A 10 3.47 44.13 47.64
N LYS A 11 2.36 44.87 47.45
CA LYS A 11 0.90 44.75 47.69
C LYS A 11 0.23 46.06 47.09
N PRO A 12 -1.08 46.37 47.27
CA PRO A 12 -1.94 46.99 46.25
C PRO A 12 -2.27 48.47 46.51
N PHE A 13 -3.07 49.08 45.62
CA PHE A 13 -3.87 50.27 45.94
C PHE A 13 -5.31 50.14 45.44
N MET A 14 -6.24 50.63 46.25
CA MET A 14 -7.70 50.53 46.14
C MET A 14 -8.30 51.95 46.15
N THR A 15 -9.51 52.08 45.57
CA THR A 15 -10.51 53.19 45.68
C THR A 15 -10.13 54.55 45.04
N GLN A 16 -11.00 55.34 44.40
CA GLN A 16 -12.41 55.65 44.72
C GLN A 16 -13.16 56.29 43.52
N GLN A 17 -14.49 56.27 43.59
CA GLN A 17 -15.50 56.83 42.66
C GLN A 17 -15.43 58.36 42.46
N THR A 18 -15.96 58.86 41.32
CA THR A 18 -16.95 59.96 41.28
C THR A 18 -17.81 59.92 40.00
N SER A 19 -19.09 60.20 40.18
CA SER A 19 -20.21 60.31 39.23
C SER A 19 -20.31 61.66 38.52
N ALA A 20 -20.91 61.71 37.31
CA ALA A 20 -22.14 62.47 36.97
C ALA A 20 -22.29 62.82 35.47
N ILE A 21 -23.30 62.21 34.83
CA ILE A 21 -24.40 62.77 34.02
C ILE A 21 -24.14 64.03 33.15
N TYR A 22 -24.39 63.93 31.83
CA TYR A 22 -25.36 64.79 31.11
C TYR A 22 -25.81 64.18 29.76
N ASN A 23 -27.02 64.55 29.34
CA ASN A 23 -27.92 63.85 28.42
C ASN A 23 -28.10 64.61 27.07
N ARG A 24 -28.73 63.93 26.11
CA ARG A 24 -29.30 64.34 24.79
C ARG A 24 -28.31 64.17 23.61
N SER A 25 -28.65 63.51 22.50
CA SER A 25 -29.90 63.57 21.72
C SER A 25 -30.06 62.37 20.76
N ARG A 26 -31.32 62.08 20.41
CA ARG A 26 -31.80 61.04 19.46
C ARG A 26 -31.11 61.09 18.08
N LEU A 27 -30.87 59.91 17.51
CA LEU A 27 -31.15 59.59 16.10
C LEU A 27 -31.27 58.06 15.92
N LEU A 28 -32.45 57.62 15.48
CA LEU A 28 -32.69 56.26 14.99
C LEU A 28 -32.13 56.18 13.56
N SER A 29 -31.20 55.25 13.33
CA SER A 29 -30.88 54.80 11.97
C SER A 29 -30.40 53.35 12.00
N LEU A 30 -31.32 52.45 11.62
CA LEU A 30 -31.14 51.19 10.89
C LEU A 30 -29.82 50.43 11.15
N LEU A 31 -29.84 49.49 12.11
CA LEU A 31 -28.91 48.38 12.15
C LEU A 31 -29.27 47.39 11.04
N VAL A 32 -28.59 47.48 9.89
CA VAL A 32 -28.44 46.34 8.98
C VAL A 32 -27.70 45.28 9.78
N SER A 33 -28.44 44.29 10.29
CA SER A 33 -27.86 43.08 10.83
C SER A 33 -27.26 42.31 9.66
N GLY A 34 -26.01 42.65 9.32
CA GLY A 34 -25.17 41.81 8.50
C GLY A 34 -24.94 40.52 9.26
N VAL A 35 -25.79 39.52 9.01
CA VAL A 35 -25.46 38.14 9.33
C VAL A 35 -24.26 37.81 8.45
N LEU A 36 -23.06 37.97 9.01
CA LEU A 36 -21.88 37.25 8.56
C LEU A 36 -22.21 35.77 8.78
N LEU A 37 -22.89 35.18 7.80
CA LEU A 37 -22.82 33.75 7.55
C LEU A 37 -21.34 33.51 7.21
N GLY A 38 -20.56 33.27 8.26
CA GLY A 38 -19.33 32.53 8.11
C GLY A 38 -19.73 31.21 7.48
N ALA A 39 -19.61 31.13 6.16
CA ALA A 39 -19.55 29.87 5.47
C ALA A 39 -18.30 29.20 6.01
N ALA A 40 -18.43 28.48 7.12
CA ALA A 40 -17.61 27.32 7.36
C ALA A 40 -17.84 26.45 6.13
N SER A 41 -16.96 26.59 5.15
CA SER A 41 -16.80 25.62 4.09
C SER A 41 -16.33 24.35 4.81
N LEU A 42 -17.30 23.62 5.36
CA LEU A 42 -17.15 22.22 5.71
C LEU A 42 -16.63 21.59 4.43
N SER A 43 -15.34 21.27 4.41
CA SER A 43 -14.70 20.52 3.35
C SER A 43 -15.47 19.23 3.21
N ALA A 44 -16.37 19.18 2.24
CA ALA A 44 -17.27 18.07 2.05
C ALA A 44 -16.45 16.84 1.68
N ASN A 45 -16.37 15.91 2.63
CA ASN A 45 -16.09 14.48 2.44
C ASN A 45 -14.65 14.05 2.09
N ALA A 46 -13.65 14.36 2.91
CA ALA A 46 -12.60 13.36 3.14
C ALA A 46 -13.10 12.40 4.24
N SER A 47 -14.10 11.57 3.92
CA SER A 47 -14.45 10.47 4.83
C SER A 47 -13.22 9.57 4.93
N THR A 48 -12.62 9.48 6.12
CA THR A 48 -11.46 8.61 6.39
C THR A 48 -11.70 7.23 5.80
N LEU A 49 -10.72 6.73 5.04
CA LEU A 49 -10.78 5.38 4.51
C LEU A 49 -10.78 4.41 5.69
N ILE A 50 -11.80 3.55 5.75
CA ILE A 50 -11.82 2.41 6.68
C ILE A 50 -11.38 1.22 5.86
N SER A 51 -10.32 0.55 6.29
CA SER A 51 -9.76 -0.62 5.62
C SER A 51 -9.65 -1.78 6.60
N SER A 52 -10.00 -2.97 6.12
CA SER A 52 -9.91 -4.25 6.83
C SER A 52 -9.80 -5.36 5.78
N THR A 53 -9.62 -6.59 6.24
CA THR A 53 -9.65 -7.77 5.38
C THR A 53 -10.71 -8.76 5.83
N ASP A 54 -11.28 -9.49 4.87
CA ASP A 54 -12.11 -10.66 5.10
C ASP A 54 -11.35 -11.91 4.64
N TYR A 55 -11.35 -12.96 5.45
CA TYR A 55 -10.72 -14.24 5.09
C TYR A 55 -11.59 -15.03 4.09
N LEU A 56 -10.96 -15.69 3.12
CA LEU A 56 -11.63 -16.69 2.30
C LEU A 56 -11.85 -17.96 3.12
N ASP A 57 -13.08 -18.20 3.55
CA ASP A 57 -13.45 -19.45 4.21
C ASP A 57 -13.26 -20.64 3.24
N TYR A 58 -12.16 -21.37 3.43
CA TYR A 58 -11.76 -22.50 2.61
C TYR A 58 -11.52 -23.73 3.48
N SER A 59 -12.13 -24.84 3.07
CA SER A 59 -11.88 -26.15 3.65
C SER A 59 -11.28 -27.06 2.59
N VAL A 60 -10.17 -27.72 2.95
CA VAL A 60 -9.51 -28.72 2.10
C VAL A 60 -10.51 -29.85 1.78
N PRO A 61 -10.57 -30.36 0.53
CA PRO A 61 -11.45 -31.47 0.17
C PRO A 61 -11.22 -32.69 1.06
N LYS A 62 -12.29 -33.36 1.50
CA LYS A 62 -12.24 -34.44 2.52
C LYS A 62 -11.20 -35.53 2.21
N ASN A 63 -11.14 -35.98 0.96
CA ASN A 63 -10.17 -37.00 0.52
C ASN A 63 -8.72 -36.53 0.63
N ILE A 64 -8.47 -35.23 0.42
CA ILE A 64 -7.15 -34.62 0.60
C ILE A 64 -6.86 -34.41 2.09
N GLN A 65 -7.87 -33.99 2.87
CA GLN A 65 -7.77 -33.79 4.30
C GLN A 65 -7.37 -35.08 5.03
N GLU A 66 -8.03 -36.21 4.73
CA GLU A 66 -7.71 -37.51 5.34
C GLU A 66 -6.26 -37.91 5.05
N ARG A 67 -5.83 -37.82 3.79
CA ARG A 67 -4.46 -38.16 3.37
C ARG A 67 -3.41 -37.24 3.99
N CYS A 68 -3.69 -35.94 4.09
CA CYS A 68 -2.73 -34.98 4.61
C CYS A 68 -2.57 -35.05 6.13
N VAL A 69 -3.63 -35.41 6.85
CA VAL A 69 -3.58 -35.64 8.30
C VAL A 69 -2.79 -36.90 8.62
N GLU A 70 -2.98 -37.97 7.84
CA GLU A 70 -2.19 -39.21 7.99
C GLU A 70 -0.69 -38.96 7.76
N ARG A 71 -0.35 -38.07 6.82
CA ARG A 71 1.03 -37.74 6.44
C ARG A 71 1.62 -36.53 7.16
N ASP A 72 0.89 -35.92 8.10
CA ASP A 72 1.26 -34.69 8.81
C ASP A 72 1.77 -33.56 7.88
N ASN A 73 1.09 -33.36 6.74
CA ASN A 73 1.54 -32.42 5.71
C ASN A 73 0.42 -31.62 5.03
N CYS A 74 -0.62 -31.25 5.79
CA CYS A 74 -1.75 -30.51 5.24
C CYS A 74 -1.37 -29.16 4.60
N PRO A 75 -1.71 -28.92 3.31
CA PRO A 75 -1.44 -27.65 2.65
C PRO A 75 -1.99 -26.45 3.42
N ASN A 76 -1.22 -25.36 3.45
CA ASN A 76 -1.63 -24.11 4.11
C ASN A 76 -2.15 -23.11 3.08
N ILE A 77 -3.43 -22.75 3.16
CA ILE A 77 -4.07 -21.78 2.28
C ILE A 77 -4.50 -20.57 3.11
N GLU A 78 -3.98 -19.40 2.78
CA GLU A 78 -4.32 -18.14 3.42
C GLU A 78 -4.65 -17.09 2.34
N VAL A 79 -5.93 -16.83 2.13
CA VAL A 79 -6.37 -15.81 1.15
C VAL A 79 -7.24 -14.79 1.86
N HIS A 80 -6.85 -13.52 1.76
CA HIS A 80 -7.58 -12.39 2.32
C HIS A 80 -8.11 -11.50 1.19
N TYR A 81 -9.33 -11.00 1.35
CA TYR A 81 -9.94 -10.02 0.46
C TYR A 81 -10.00 -8.65 1.11
N LEU A 82 -9.77 -7.62 0.31
CA LEU A 82 -9.86 -6.24 0.75
C LEU A 82 -11.33 -5.89 1.04
N LYS A 83 -11.57 -5.31 2.22
CA LYS A 83 -12.85 -4.76 2.65
C LYS A 83 -12.68 -3.33 3.15
N THR A 84 -12.93 -2.38 2.26
CA THR A 84 -13.03 -0.96 2.59
C THR A 84 -14.47 -0.44 2.56
N ASN A 85 -14.69 0.75 3.12
CA ASN A 85 -15.91 1.55 2.91
C ASN A 85 -16.04 2.13 1.47
N ARG A 86 -15.15 1.75 0.55
CA ARG A 86 -15.14 2.15 -0.87
C ARG A 86 -15.21 0.91 -1.77
N GLY A 87 -16.41 0.43 -2.04
CA GLY A 87 -16.62 -0.83 -2.77
C GLY A 87 -15.93 -0.96 -4.15
N TRP A 88 -15.63 0.16 -4.82
CA TRP A 88 -14.90 0.16 -6.08
C TRP A 88 -13.41 -0.24 -5.93
N MET A 89 -12.76 0.14 -4.82
CA MET A 89 -11.39 -0.30 -4.50
C MET A 89 -11.36 -1.79 -4.20
N ASN A 90 -12.36 -2.28 -3.44
CA ASN A 90 -12.53 -3.71 -3.15
C ASN A 90 -12.67 -4.51 -4.45
N LYS A 91 -13.50 -4.03 -5.39
CA LYS A 91 -13.69 -4.70 -6.69
C LYS A 91 -12.39 -4.85 -7.48
N ILE A 92 -11.59 -3.78 -7.58
CA ILE A 92 -10.33 -3.81 -8.33
C ILE A 92 -9.32 -4.72 -7.65
N THR A 93 -9.10 -4.53 -6.35
CA THR A 93 -8.13 -5.29 -5.55
C THR A 93 -8.48 -6.78 -5.51
N ASN A 94 -9.74 -7.12 -5.24
CA ASN A 94 -10.18 -8.51 -5.12
C ASN A 94 -10.21 -9.23 -6.47
N ALA A 95 -10.43 -8.53 -7.58
CA ALA A 95 -10.24 -9.10 -8.92
C ALA A 95 -8.77 -9.48 -9.16
N ARG A 96 -7.83 -8.66 -8.68
CA ARG A 96 -6.40 -8.97 -8.79
C ARG A 96 -5.98 -10.13 -7.88
N ILE A 97 -6.46 -10.16 -6.63
CA ILE A 97 -6.27 -11.30 -5.71
C ILE A 97 -6.78 -12.60 -6.33
N ASN A 98 -7.99 -12.59 -6.89
CA ASN A 98 -8.54 -13.76 -7.59
C ASN A 98 -7.65 -14.22 -8.74
N ASN A 99 -7.07 -13.28 -9.51
CA ASN A 99 -6.17 -13.63 -10.59
C ASN A 99 -4.86 -14.26 -10.08
N LEU A 100 -4.31 -13.80 -8.95
CA LEU A 100 -3.13 -14.41 -8.32
C LEU A 100 -3.45 -15.83 -7.81
N VAL A 101 -4.59 -16.01 -7.16
CA VAL A 101 -5.04 -17.33 -6.68
C VAL A 101 -5.27 -18.31 -7.84
N ILE A 102 -5.93 -17.86 -8.91
CA ILE A 102 -6.20 -18.71 -10.09
C ILE A 102 -4.91 -19.17 -10.78
N ASN A 103 -3.85 -18.38 -10.69
CA ASN A 103 -2.56 -18.64 -11.31
C ASN A 103 -1.47 -19.06 -10.29
N SER A 104 -1.85 -19.47 -9.10
CA SER A 104 -0.90 -19.84 -8.03
C SER A 104 -0.21 -21.18 -8.28
N LYS A 105 -0.90 -22.12 -8.94
CA LYS A 105 -0.31 -23.41 -9.31
C LYS A 105 0.71 -23.20 -10.43
N PRO A 106 1.98 -23.60 -10.26
CA PRO A 106 2.98 -23.55 -11.32
C PRO A 106 2.49 -24.29 -12.57
N SER A 107 2.66 -23.67 -13.73
CA SER A 107 2.21 -24.21 -15.00
C SER A 107 3.08 -23.67 -16.13
N GLU A 108 3.47 -24.53 -17.07
CA GLU A 108 4.13 -24.12 -18.32
C GLU A 108 3.16 -23.46 -19.31
N SER A 109 1.85 -23.66 -19.11
CA SER A 109 0.82 -22.99 -19.90
C SER A 109 0.71 -21.51 -19.54
N LYS A 110 0.25 -20.70 -20.50
CA LYS A 110 -0.01 -19.27 -20.29
C LYS A 110 -0.97 -19.05 -19.11
N PRO A 111 -0.77 -17.97 -18.32
CA PRO A 111 -1.68 -17.62 -17.25
C PRO A 111 -3.14 -17.56 -17.71
N SER A 112 -4.03 -18.13 -16.91
CA SER A 112 -5.46 -18.11 -17.15
C SER A 112 -6.00 -16.68 -17.10
N LYS A 113 -6.86 -16.36 -18.08
CA LYS A 113 -7.63 -15.12 -18.12
C LYS A 113 -9.00 -15.26 -17.46
N ALA A 114 -9.27 -16.39 -16.79
CA ALA A 114 -10.55 -16.65 -16.15
C ALA A 114 -10.88 -15.57 -15.12
N THR A 115 -12.17 -15.23 -15.04
CA THR A 115 -12.66 -14.20 -14.11
C THR A 115 -12.97 -14.80 -12.74
N GLY A 116 -12.80 -13.98 -11.71
CA GLY A 116 -12.84 -14.36 -10.29
C GLY A 116 -14.23 -14.62 -9.71
N ASP A 117 -15.03 -15.48 -10.34
CA ASP A 117 -16.17 -16.09 -9.66
C ASP A 117 -15.66 -17.05 -8.56
N ALA A 118 -16.35 -17.10 -7.43
CA ALA A 118 -15.99 -17.90 -6.26
C ALA A 118 -15.79 -19.38 -6.60
N LYS A 119 -16.58 -19.92 -7.55
CA LYS A 119 -16.42 -21.31 -8.02
C LYS A 119 -15.08 -21.54 -8.72
N VAL A 120 -14.63 -20.58 -9.53
CA VAL A 120 -13.36 -20.66 -10.26
C VAL A 120 -12.19 -20.55 -9.29
N VAL A 121 -12.26 -19.61 -8.34
CA VAL A 121 -11.26 -19.45 -7.28
C VAL A 121 -11.16 -20.73 -6.45
N LYS A 122 -12.29 -21.27 -5.99
CA LYS A 122 -12.31 -22.53 -5.23
C LYS A 122 -11.71 -23.68 -6.03
N ALA A 123 -12.09 -23.84 -7.30
CA ALA A 123 -11.54 -24.90 -8.14
C ALA A 123 -10.03 -24.76 -8.35
N ALA A 124 -9.51 -23.53 -8.45
CA ALA A 124 -8.07 -23.28 -8.52
C ALA A 124 -7.35 -23.69 -7.22
N ILE A 125 -7.89 -23.34 -6.06
CA ILE A 125 -7.33 -23.75 -4.76
C ILE A 125 -7.43 -25.27 -4.60
N ASP A 126 -8.57 -25.89 -4.93
CA ASP A 126 -8.73 -27.35 -4.91
C ASP A 126 -7.69 -28.04 -5.80
N GLY A 127 -7.43 -27.47 -6.99
CA GLY A 127 -6.41 -27.96 -7.91
C GLY A 127 -4.97 -27.75 -7.41
N PHE A 128 -4.71 -26.69 -6.66
CA PHE A 128 -3.44 -26.42 -5.99
C PHE A 128 -3.18 -27.42 -4.85
N VAL A 129 -4.13 -27.61 -3.93
CA VAL A 129 -3.97 -28.54 -2.80
C VAL A 129 -3.87 -29.99 -3.25
N ALA A 130 -4.63 -30.37 -4.30
CA ALA A 130 -4.54 -31.71 -4.87
C ALA A 130 -3.18 -31.98 -5.53
N SER A 131 -2.53 -30.94 -6.06
CA SER A 131 -1.26 -31.12 -6.77
C SER A 131 -0.10 -31.48 -5.85
N GLN A 132 -0.12 -31.08 -4.58
CA GLN A 132 0.84 -31.59 -3.59
C GLN A 132 0.94 -33.12 -3.66
N PHE A 133 -0.19 -33.80 -3.63
CA PHE A 133 -0.23 -35.26 -3.58
C PHE A 133 0.00 -35.95 -4.92
N ALA A 134 0.07 -35.18 -6.01
CA ALA A 134 0.40 -35.66 -7.35
C ALA A 134 1.87 -35.40 -7.70
N ASP A 135 2.43 -34.29 -7.22
CA ASP A 135 3.71 -33.76 -7.67
C ASP A 135 4.87 -34.18 -6.76
N ILE A 136 4.64 -34.36 -5.45
CA ILE A 136 5.69 -34.74 -4.50
C ILE A 136 5.61 -36.21 -4.04
N PRO A 137 6.76 -36.89 -3.83
CA PRO A 137 6.82 -38.27 -3.34
C PRO A 137 6.08 -38.52 -2.02
N ASP A 138 5.72 -39.78 -1.76
CA ASP A 138 4.96 -40.17 -0.57
C ASP A 138 5.73 -40.06 0.76
N ASP A 139 7.06 -40.00 0.71
CA ASP A 139 7.93 -39.77 1.85
C ASP A 139 8.34 -38.29 2.02
N SER A 140 7.85 -37.40 1.15
CA SER A 140 8.14 -35.98 1.24
C SER A 140 7.45 -35.33 2.44
N VAL A 141 8.22 -34.47 3.14
CA VAL A 141 7.78 -33.65 4.27
C VAL A 141 7.33 -32.25 3.84
N PHE A 142 7.34 -31.94 2.54
CA PHE A 142 6.95 -30.60 2.08
C PHE A 142 5.45 -30.37 2.28
N VAL A 143 5.13 -29.15 2.69
CA VAL A 143 3.76 -28.64 2.84
C VAL A 143 3.59 -27.49 1.87
N TYR A 144 2.71 -27.63 0.89
CA TYR A 144 2.39 -26.60 -0.08
C TYR A 144 1.73 -25.42 0.63
N GLN A 145 2.10 -24.21 0.23
CA GLN A 145 1.58 -22.98 0.82
C GLN A 145 1.09 -22.04 -0.27
N LEU A 146 -0.08 -21.45 -0.07
CA LEU A 146 -0.61 -20.36 -0.87
C LEU A 146 -1.06 -19.24 0.06
N MET A 147 -0.36 -18.12 0.04
CA MET A 147 -0.76 -16.88 0.69
C MET A 147 -1.07 -15.83 -0.38
N VAL A 148 -2.21 -15.13 -0.26
CA VAL A 148 -2.48 -13.89 -1.01
C VAL A 148 -3.22 -12.92 -0.10
N LYS A 149 -2.65 -11.73 0.16
CA LYS A 149 -3.23 -10.75 1.08
C LYS A 149 -3.04 -9.30 0.60
N PRO A 150 -4.04 -8.43 0.76
CA PRO A 150 -3.88 -7.00 0.62
C PRO A 150 -3.52 -6.36 1.98
N ASP A 151 -2.55 -5.46 1.98
CA ASP A 151 -2.15 -4.63 3.11
C ASP A 151 -2.39 -3.15 2.77
N TYR A 152 -2.98 -2.38 3.69
CA TYR A 152 -3.13 -0.93 3.53
C TYR A 152 -1.86 -0.22 4.00
N LEU A 153 -1.23 0.54 3.12
CA LEU A 153 0.04 1.22 3.39
C LEU A 153 -0.13 2.64 3.93
N GLY A 154 -1.37 3.15 3.96
CA GLY A 154 -1.67 4.54 4.33
C GLY A 154 -2.00 5.41 3.12
N HIS A 155 -1.85 6.72 3.29
CA HIS A 155 -2.12 7.71 2.25
C HIS A 155 -1.01 8.75 2.13
N VAL A 156 -0.85 9.28 0.92
CA VAL A 156 -0.06 10.47 0.62
C VAL A 156 -1.02 11.48 0.00
N ASP A 157 -1.20 12.62 0.66
CA ASP A 157 -2.28 13.56 0.37
C ASP A 157 -3.64 12.84 0.28
N ASN A 158 -4.24 12.80 -0.92
CA ASN A 158 -5.53 12.17 -1.16
C ASN A 158 -5.41 10.77 -1.78
N PHE A 159 -4.21 10.26 -2.03
CA PHE A 159 -4.02 8.94 -2.63
C PHE A 159 -3.98 7.87 -1.55
N GLU A 160 -4.68 6.78 -1.77
CA GLU A 160 -4.70 5.62 -0.89
C GLU A 160 -3.78 4.54 -1.48
N MET A 161 -2.80 4.06 -0.71
CA MET A 161 -1.86 3.05 -1.18
C MET A 161 -2.10 1.70 -0.50
N PHE A 162 -2.00 0.65 -1.28
CA PHE A 162 -2.08 -0.73 -0.84
C PHE A 162 -0.93 -1.54 -1.45
N GLU A 163 -0.64 -2.69 -0.85
CA GLU A 163 0.21 -3.73 -1.41
C GLU A 163 -0.58 -5.03 -1.43
N ILE A 164 -0.54 -5.76 -2.55
CA ILE A 164 -0.90 -7.18 -2.57
C ILE A 164 0.38 -7.98 -2.42
N SER A 165 0.49 -8.72 -1.33
CA SER A 165 1.54 -9.72 -1.12
C SER A 165 1.01 -11.11 -1.47
N SER A 166 1.82 -11.91 -2.16
CA SER A 166 1.54 -13.31 -2.43
C SER A 166 2.77 -14.16 -2.13
N TYR A 167 2.56 -15.39 -1.68
CA TYR A 167 3.62 -16.38 -1.50
C TYR A 167 3.10 -17.75 -1.92
N VAL A 168 3.84 -18.40 -2.81
CA VAL A 168 3.54 -19.75 -3.27
C VAL A 168 4.73 -20.64 -2.94
N PHE A 169 4.49 -21.76 -2.27
CA PHE A 169 5.47 -22.81 -2.10
C PHE A 169 4.86 -24.15 -2.53
N THR A 170 5.56 -24.86 -3.39
CA THR A 170 5.14 -26.15 -3.95
C THR A 170 6.27 -27.18 -3.82
N GLY A 171 7.01 -27.15 -2.72
CA GLY A 171 8.24 -27.92 -2.53
C GLY A 171 9.48 -27.26 -3.16
N GLY A 172 10.65 -27.88 -2.96
CA GLY A 172 11.93 -27.38 -3.45
C GLY A 172 12.69 -26.55 -2.42
N ALA A 173 13.65 -25.73 -2.88
CA ALA A 173 14.58 -25.01 -2.00
C ALA A 173 13.94 -23.82 -1.26
N HIS A 174 12.97 -23.13 -1.89
CA HIS A 174 12.27 -21.98 -1.31
C HIS A 174 10.94 -21.74 -2.04
N GLY A 175 10.10 -20.88 -1.47
CA GLY A 175 8.88 -20.40 -2.12
C GLY A 175 9.12 -19.22 -3.06
N MET A 176 8.03 -18.73 -3.64
CA MET A 176 7.98 -17.68 -4.65
C MET A 176 7.12 -16.52 -4.12
N PRO A 177 7.71 -15.61 -3.34
CA PRO A 177 7.07 -14.37 -2.94
C PRO A 177 6.87 -13.42 -4.12
N TYR A 178 5.78 -12.66 -4.07
CA TYR A 178 5.36 -11.66 -5.04
C TYR A 178 4.77 -10.45 -4.32
N SER A 179 4.98 -9.25 -4.85
CA SER A 179 4.46 -7.99 -4.29
C SER A 179 3.96 -7.07 -5.40
N GLU A 180 2.81 -6.43 -5.21
CA GLU A 180 2.25 -5.46 -6.16
C GLU A 180 1.62 -4.27 -5.43
N TYR A 181 2.10 -3.08 -5.71
CA TYR A 181 1.52 -1.85 -5.21
C TYR A 181 0.28 -1.43 -6.02
N LEU A 182 -0.72 -0.94 -5.29
CA LEU A 182 -1.91 -0.32 -5.84
C LEU A 182 -2.05 1.09 -5.27
N ILE A 183 -2.13 2.08 -6.15
CA ILE A 183 -2.41 3.47 -5.78
C ILE A 183 -3.82 3.81 -6.26
N PHE A 184 -4.65 4.36 -5.39
CA PHE A 184 -6.00 4.77 -5.72
C PHE A 184 -6.19 6.27 -5.51
N ASP A 185 -6.83 6.92 -6.48
CA ASP A 185 -7.31 8.30 -6.37
C ASP A 185 -8.82 8.29 -6.07
N PRO A 186 -9.25 8.57 -4.84
CA PRO A 186 -10.65 8.64 -4.45
C PRO A 186 -11.44 9.75 -5.17
N SER A 187 -10.77 10.81 -5.62
CA SER A 187 -11.41 11.95 -6.29
C SER A 187 -11.88 11.59 -7.69
N THR A 188 -11.08 10.80 -8.41
CA THR A 188 -11.40 10.32 -9.77
C THR A 188 -11.97 8.90 -9.80
N LYS A 189 -11.94 8.18 -8.67
CA LYS A 189 -12.32 6.76 -8.53
C LYS A 189 -11.55 5.84 -9.49
N LYS A 190 -10.24 6.08 -9.60
CA LYS A 190 -9.35 5.33 -10.51
C LYS A 190 -8.16 4.74 -9.76
N GLN A 191 -7.70 3.60 -10.25
CA GLN A 191 -6.34 3.13 -9.96
C GLN A 191 -5.37 3.99 -10.76
N VAL A 192 -4.34 4.51 -10.09
CA VAL A 192 -3.24 5.28 -10.67
C VAL A 192 -2.10 4.32 -11.00
N ARG A 193 -1.55 4.42 -12.21
CA ARG A 193 -0.34 3.72 -12.64
C ARG A 193 0.81 4.71 -12.86
N LEU A 194 2.05 4.20 -12.97
CA LEU A 194 3.22 5.03 -13.25
C LEU A 194 2.99 5.99 -14.43
N ASP A 195 2.45 5.51 -15.54
CA ASP A 195 2.20 6.34 -16.73
C ASP A 195 1.15 7.45 -16.48
N ASP A 196 0.22 7.26 -15.53
CA ASP A 196 -0.72 8.32 -15.12
C ASP A 196 -0.01 9.41 -14.30
N MET A 197 1.07 9.06 -13.60
CA MET A 197 1.85 9.96 -12.76
C MET A 197 2.80 10.84 -13.57
N LEU A 198 3.33 10.32 -14.68
CA LEU A 198 4.33 10.99 -15.49
C LEU A 198 3.75 12.15 -16.30
N GLN A 199 4.51 13.23 -16.43
CA GLN A 199 4.21 14.24 -17.45
C GLN A 199 4.50 13.67 -18.85
N THR A 200 3.82 14.19 -19.86
CA THR A 200 3.97 13.76 -21.26
C THR A 200 5.44 13.75 -21.69
N GLY A 201 5.91 12.61 -22.21
CA GLY A 201 7.28 12.44 -22.68
C GLY A 201 8.35 12.32 -21.59
N LYS A 202 7.99 12.23 -20.30
CA LYS A 202 8.98 12.17 -19.20
C LYS A 202 9.37 10.76 -18.74
N LYS A 203 8.77 9.69 -19.29
CA LYS A 203 9.15 8.30 -18.97
C LYS A 203 10.66 8.03 -19.13
N PRO A 204 11.37 8.52 -20.17
CA PRO A 204 12.82 8.35 -20.27
C PRO A 204 13.59 9.05 -19.13
N ARG A 205 13.13 10.21 -18.68
CA ARG A 205 13.75 10.92 -17.55
C ARG A 205 13.51 10.20 -16.23
N PHE A 206 12.31 9.69 -16.02
CA PHE A 206 12.01 8.85 -14.85
C PHE A 206 12.87 7.59 -14.84
N LYS A 207 12.99 6.89 -15.98
CA LYS A 207 13.88 5.73 -16.14
C LYS A 207 15.33 6.05 -15.77
N ALA A 208 15.85 7.21 -16.20
CA ALA A 208 17.20 7.63 -15.84
C ALA A 208 17.36 7.88 -14.33
N LEU A 209 16.36 8.45 -13.67
CA LEU A 209 16.38 8.64 -12.21
C LEU A 209 16.30 7.32 -11.45
N ALA A 210 15.46 6.38 -11.91
CA ALA A 210 15.39 5.03 -11.38
C ALA A 210 16.73 4.29 -11.56
N TYR A 211 17.42 4.50 -12.69
CA TYR A 211 18.75 3.94 -12.91
C TYR A 211 19.81 4.51 -11.95
N GLU A 212 19.77 5.82 -11.64
CA GLU A 212 20.65 6.38 -10.60
C GLU A 212 20.36 5.78 -9.21
N ALA A 213 19.09 5.51 -8.89
CA ALA A 213 18.71 4.82 -7.66
C ALA A 213 19.19 3.35 -7.68
N TYR A 214 19.09 2.65 -8.81
CA TYR A 214 19.63 1.31 -9.01
C TYR A 214 21.14 1.26 -8.72
N LYS A 215 21.92 2.16 -9.32
CA LYS A 215 23.36 2.25 -9.06
C LYS A 215 23.70 2.52 -7.59
N THR A 216 22.84 3.24 -6.89
CA THR A 216 22.98 3.49 -5.45
C THR A 216 22.68 2.24 -4.64
N TRP A 217 21.62 1.51 -5.00
CA TRP A 217 21.26 0.23 -4.37
C TRP A 217 22.33 -0.84 -4.60
N VAL A 218 22.87 -0.99 -5.81
CA VAL A 218 23.92 -1.99 -6.11
C VAL A 218 25.13 -1.82 -5.21
N LYS A 219 25.56 -0.58 -4.93
CA LYS A 219 26.67 -0.28 -4.01
C LYS A 219 26.45 -0.77 -2.57
N THR A 220 25.21 -1.13 -2.20
CA THR A 220 24.90 -1.70 -0.89
C THR A 220 25.05 -3.23 -0.85
N VAL A 221 25.16 -3.88 -2.02
CA VAL A 221 25.16 -5.35 -2.15
C VAL A 221 26.32 -5.89 -3.01
N ASP A 222 27.03 -5.04 -3.74
CA ASP A 222 28.17 -5.40 -4.59
C ASP A 222 29.11 -4.19 -4.75
N GLU A 223 30.42 -4.44 -4.89
CA GLU A 223 31.45 -3.42 -5.08
C GLU A 223 31.68 -3.07 -6.57
N ASP A 224 31.38 -4.00 -7.49
CA ASP A 224 31.55 -3.83 -8.94
C ASP A 224 30.20 -3.71 -9.65
N LEU A 225 29.75 -2.47 -9.80
CA LEU A 225 28.52 -2.12 -10.49
C LEU A 225 28.45 -2.65 -11.93
N ASN A 226 29.57 -2.62 -12.67
CA ASN A 226 29.57 -3.02 -14.07
C ASN A 226 29.43 -4.54 -14.23
N SER A 227 30.14 -5.29 -13.39
CA SER A 227 30.00 -6.75 -13.32
C SER A 227 28.60 -7.16 -12.85
N TYR A 228 28.09 -6.50 -11.82
CA TYR A 228 26.75 -6.76 -11.30
C TYR A 228 25.67 -6.54 -12.36
N GLU A 229 25.65 -5.37 -13.02
CA GLU A 229 24.65 -5.05 -14.05
C GLU A 229 24.74 -5.95 -15.28
N LYS A 230 25.91 -6.50 -15.59
CA LYS A 230 26.05 -7.50 -16.66
C LYS A 230 25.28 -8.79 -16.35
N ASN A 231 25.24 -9.20 -15.08
CA ASN A 231 24.51 -10.39 -14.64
C ASN A 231 23.04 -10.10 -14.31
N TRP A 232 22.75 -8.87 -13.84
CA TRP A 232 21.45 -8.41 -13.41
C TRP A 232 21.13 -7.04 -14.04
N PRO A 233 20.77 -7.01 -15.34
CA PRO A 233 20.61 -5.75 -16.06
C PRO A 233 19.46 -4.93 -15.49
N PHE A 234 19.67 -3.61 -15.40
CA PHE A 234 18.62 -2.70 -14.97
C PHE A 234 17.44 -2.71 -15.94
N THR A 235 16.24 -2.88 -15.39
CA THR A 235 14.97 -2.67 -16.08
C THR A 235 14.11 -1.71 -15.27
N LEU A 236 13.26 -0.93 -15.95
CA LEU A 236 12.28 -0.10 -15.24
C LEU A 236 11.05 -0.96 -14.95
N ASP A 237 10.65 -1.04 -13.68
CA ASP A 237 9.40 -1.66 -13.26
C ASP A 237 8.30 -0.59 -13.13
N ASP A 238 7.05 -0.99 -13.39
CA ASP A 238 5.87 -0.13 -13.22
C ASP A 238 5.25 -0.29 -11.80
N ASN A 239 5.76 -1.21 -10.98
CA ASN A 239 5.36 -1.46 -9.59
C ASN A 239 5.85 -0.36 -8.65
N VAL A 240 5.11 0.74 -8.63
CA VAL A 240 5.46 1.96 -7.90
C VAL A 240 4.45 2.30 -6.81
N THR A 241 4.93 2.95 -5.76
CA THR A 241 4.08 3.56 -4.73
C THR A 241 4.55 4.97 -4.38
N LEU A 242 3.64 5.78 -3.86
CA LEU A 242 3.96 7.09 -3.27
C LEU A 242 4.41 6.91 -1.82
N THR A 243 5.41 7.68 -1.42
CA THR A 243 5.85 7.79 -0.03
C THR A 243 5.86 9.26 0.40
N ASP A 244 6.15 9.53 1.67
CA ASP A 244 6.35 10.89 2.17
C ASP A 244 7.59 11.58 1.54
N LYS A 245 8.53 10.81 0.99
CA LYS A 245 9.83 11.28 0.48
C LYS A 245 9.94 11.27 -1.03
N GLY A 246 9.15 10.46 -1.72
CA GLY A 246 9.25 10.32 -3.16
C GLY A 246 8.41 9.18 -3.74
N ILE A 247 8.95 8.56 -4.79
CA ILE A 247 8.38 7.36 -5.40
C ILE A 247 9.33 6.20 -5.14
N ASP A 248 8.78 5.10 -4.65
CA ASP A 248 9.48 3.83 -4.53
C ASP A 248 9.10 2.92 -5.70
N VAL A 249 10.12 2.28 -6.31
CA VAL A 249 9.96 1.25 -7.35
C VAL A 249 10.36 -0.09 -6.75
N ARG A 250 9.43 -1.04 -6.64
CA ARG A 250 9.65 -2.37 -6.05
C ARG A 250 9.89 -3.42 -7.13
N TYR A 251 10.96 -4.19 -6.98
CA TYR A 251 11.35 -5.25 -7.89
C TYR A 251 11.02 -6.62 -7.30
N GLN A 252 10.53 -7.55 -8.13
CA GLN A 252 10.38 -8.95 -7.73
C GLN A 252 11.75 -9.61 -7.48
N HIS A 253 11.75 -10.75 -6.78
CA HIS A 253 12.95 -11.59 -6.69
C HIS A 253 13.46 -11.92 -8.10
N TYR A 254 14.78 -11.99 -8.27
CA TYR A 254 15.44 -12.26 -9.55
C TYR A 254 15.26 -11.18 -10.65
N ALA A 255 14.55 -10.08 -10.39
CA ALA A 255 14.37 -9.06 -11.43
C ALA A 255 15.67 -8.27 -11.70
N ILE A 256 16.37 -7.87 -10.63
CA ILE A 256 17.63 -7.10 -10.69
C ILE A 256 18.67 -7.60 -9.68
N GLY A 257 18.53 -8.84 -9.20
CA GLY A 257 19.45 -9.42 -8.22
C GLY A 257 19.04 -10.82 -7.77
N PRO A 258 19.95 -11.58 -7.13
CA PRO A 258 19.68 -12.91 -6.64
C PRO A 258 18.62 -12.93 -5.52
N TYR A 259 17.98 -14.08 -5.32
CA TYR A 259 16.95 -14.26 -4.27
C TYR A 259 17.38 -13.80 -2.88
N ALA A 260 18.66 -13.97 -2.54
CA ALA A 260 19.21 -13.62 -1.23
C ALA A 260 19.08 -12.12 -0.90
N TYR A 261 18.93 -11.24 -1.90
CA TYR A 261 18.74 -9.80 -1.69
C TYR A 261 17.27 -9.40 -1.58
N GLY A 262 16.37 -10.39 -1.56
CA GLY A 262 14.94 -10.18 -1.42
C GLY A 262 14.32 -9.50 -2.64
N MET A 263 13.38 -8.60 -2.39
CA MET A 263 12.75 -7.74 -3.39
C MET A 263 13.28 -6.30 -3.24
N PRO A 264 14.18 -5.85 -4.12
CA PRO A 264 14.78 -4.52 -4.02
C PRO A 264 13.76 -3.39 -4.12
N VAL A 265 14.04 -2.26 -3.44
CA VAL A 265 13.28 -1.01 -3.55
C VAL A 265 14.21 0.10 -3.98
N LEU A 266 13.89 0.76 -5.09
CA LEU A 266 14.60 1.93 -5.58
C LEU A 266 13.78 3.19 -5.28
N SER A 267 14.29 4.02 -4.36
CA SER A 267 13.62 5.27 -3.96
C SER A 267 14.12 6.46 -4.79
N ILE A 268 13.19 7.22 -5.37
CA ILE A 268 13.47 8.44 -6.12
C ILE A 268 12.85 9.62 -5.37
N PRO A 269 13.65 10.52 -4.77
CA PRO A 269 13.12 11.60 -3.96
C PRO A 269 12.38 12.66 -4.78
N TYR A 270 11.37 13.29 -4.20
CA TYR A 270 10.57 14.34 -4.85
C TYR A 270 11.40 15.50 -5.40
N SER A 271 12.52 15.84 -4.75
CA SER A 271 13.45 16.87 -5.21
C SER A 271 14.01 16.60 -6.61
N LYS A 272 14.06 15.34 -7.06
CA LYS A 272 14.50 14.95 -8.40
C LYS A 272 13.33 14.76 -9.39
N LEU A 273 12.09 14.70 -8.90
CA LEU A 273 10.89 14.40 -9.69
C LEU A 273 10.16 15.65 -10.20
N SER A 274 10.58 16.85 -9.81
CA SER A 274 10.06 18.12 -10.34
C SER A 274 10.22 18.17 -11.87
N GLY A 275 9.12 18.46 -12.57
CA GLY A 275 9.08 18.45 -14.05
C GLY A 275 9.12 17.05 -14.69
N VAL A 276 9.09 15.98 -13.89
CA VAL A 276 9.01 14.57 -14.34
C VAL A 276 7.64 13.99 -14.06
N ILE A 277 7.13 14.15 -12.84
CA ILE A 277 5.78 13.74 -12.45
C ILE A 277 4.83 14.94 -12.43
N LYS A 278 3.52 14.68 -12.54
CA LYS A 278 2.52 15.74 -12.46
C LYS A 278 2.49 16.29 -11.01
N PRO A 279 2.40 17.61 -10.80
CA PRO A 279 2.56 18.21 -9.47
C PRO A 279 1.58 17.70 -8.40
N HIS A 280 0.40 17.24 -8.79
CA HIS A 280 -0.61 16.74 -7.83
C HIS A 280 -0.26 15.38 -7.21
N PHE A 281 0.79 14.69 -7.68
CA PHE A 281 1.34 13.47 -7.04
C PHE A 281 2.52 13.78 -6.09
N MET A 282 2.84 15.06 -5.89
CA MET A 282 3.86 15.50 -4.95
C MET A 282 3.14 16.08 -3.71
N PRO A 283 3.53 15.67 -2.49
CA PRO A 283 3.06 16.27 -1.25
C PRO A 283 3.19 17.79 -1.29
N LYS A 284 2.19 18.46 -0.74
CA LYS A 284 2.18 19.93 -0.61
C LYS A 284 3.02 20.43 0.55
#